data_AF-A0A3B8SUI9-F1
#
_entry.id   AF-A0A3B8SUI9-F1
#
_cell.length_a   1.000
_cell.length_b   1.000
_cell.length_c   1.000
_cell.angle_alpha   90.00
_cell.angle_beta   90.00
_cell.angle_gamma   90.00
#
_symmetry.space_group_name_H-M   'P 1'
#
loop_
_entity.id
_entity.type
_entity.pdbx_description
1 polymer ?
#
loop_
_entity_poly.entity_id
_entity_poly.type
_entity_poly.pdbx_seq_one_letter_code
_entity_poly.pdbx_strand_id
1 'polypeptide(L)'
;METKFNKQETIKLLEEYYQKLEGKKVKVSISAKSGTFGLYETKGCQTTITVTERMEIAGMNKDVSVTLPEEDLKRNLTALFALYDFDVKGVDIDDGLSSHWEGYGMMEHQVERAYFNGITVNLEKAKQKNLGMYYR
;
A
#
# COMPACT_ATOMS: atom_id res chain seq x y z
N MET A 1 -9.98 -11.07 12.43
CA MET A 1 -9.12 -10.12 13.16
C MET A 1 -8.91 -8.94 12.25
N GLU A 2 -9.16 -7.73 12.74
CA GLU A 2 -8.85 -6.50 12.00
C GLU A 2 -7.54 -5.93 12.56
N THR A 3 -6.64 -5.50 11.68
CA THR A 3 -5.38 -4.87 12.10
C THR A 3 -5.11 -3.63 11.26
N LYS A 4 -4.88 -2.51 11.95
CA LYS A 4 -4.61 -1.22 11.32
C LYS A 4 -3.11 -0.95 11.33
N PHE A 5 -2.59 -0.53 10.18
CA PHE A 5 -1.20 -0.16 9.99
C PHE A 5 -1.14 1.29 9.53
N ASN A 6 -0.41 2.12 10.25
CA ASN A 6 -0.15 3.48 9.81
C ASN A 6 0.77 3.50 8.56
N LYS A 7 0.97 4.68 7.98
CA LYS A 7 1.81 4.86 6.79
C LYS A 7 3.22 4.27 6.92
N GLN A 8 3.88 4.45 8.05
CA GLN A 8 5.25 3.95 8.24
C GLN A 8 5.27 2.43 8.40
N GLU A 9 4.27 1.87 9.09
CA GLU A 9 4.11 0.42 9.24
C GLU A 9 3.78 -0.23 7.89
N THR A 10 2.96 0.41 7.07
CA THR A 10 2.64 -0.04 5.71
C THR A 10 3.89 -0.10 4.83
N ILE A 11 4.74 0.94 4.89
CA ILE A 11 6.03 0.97 4.19
C ILE A 11 6.90 -0.22 4.62
N LYS A 12 7.04 -0.44 5.93
CA LYS A 12 7.84 -1.55 6.48
C LYS A 12 7.29 -2.92 6.06
N LEU A 13 5.98 -3.12 6.07
CA LEU A 13 5.36 -4.37 5.62
C LEU A 13 5.69 -4.67 4.16
N LEU A 14 5.60 -3.65 3.29
CA LEU A 14 5.92 -3.82 1.87
C LEU A 14 7.42 -4.07 1.65
N GLU A 15 8.30 -3.35 2.35
CA GLU A 15 9.74 -3.60 2.30
C GLU A 15 10.08 -5.03 2.78
N GLU A 16 9.42 -5.49 3.84
CA GLU A 16 9.57 -6.84 4.37
C GLU A 16 9.08 -7.91 3.38
N TYR A 17 7.96 -7.68 2.69
CA TYR A 17 7.49 -8.56 1.62
C TYR A 17 8.57 -8.75 0.54
N TYR A 18 9.09 -7.65 -0.02
CA TYR A 18 10.10 -7.72 -1.08
C TYR A 18 11.40 -8.35 -0.59
N GLN A 19 11.80 -8.09 0.66
CA GLN A 19 13.00 -8.68 1.24
C GLN A 19 12.86 -10.18 1.49
N LYS A 20 11.74 -10.63 2.07
CA LYS A 20 11.57 -12.03 2.49
C LYS A 20 11.14 -12.94 1.34
N LEU A 21 10.27 -12.48 0.46
CA LEU A 21 9.67 -13.32 -0.60
C LEU A 21 10.37 -13.15 -1.95
N GLU A 22 10.87 -11.95 -2.26
CA GLU A 22 11.58 -11.71 -3.54
C GLU A 22 13.11 -11.60 -3.38
N GLY A 23 13.62 -11.56 -2.14
CA GLY A 23 15.06 -11.38 -1.88
C GLY A 23 15.61 -10.02 -2.29
N LYS A 24 14.75 -9.02 -2.50
CA LYS A 24 15.10 -7.70 -3.01
C LYS A 24 15.09 -6.66 -1.90
N LYS A 25 16.10 -5.79 -1.90
CA LYS A 25 16.11 -4.60 -1.04
C LYS A 25 15.52 -3.42 -1.79
N VAL A 26 14.29 -3.08 -1.44
CA VAL A 26 13.55 -1.97 -2.05
C VAL A 26 13.38 -0.83 -1.06
N LYS A 27 13.05 0.35 -1.59
CA LYS A 27 12.57 1.51 -0.83
C LYS A 27 11.14 1.80 -1.26
N VAL A 28 10.22 1.88 -0.31
CA VAL A 28 8.81 2.15 -0.61
C VAL A 28 8.47 3.61 -0.28
N SER A 29 7.76 4.27 -1.20
CA SER A 29 7.24 5.62 -1.01
C SER A 29 5.75 5.65 -1.28
N ILE A 30 4.98 6.33 -0.44
CA ILE A 30 3.53 6.45 -0.59
C ILE A 30 3.15 7.93 -0.64
N SER A 31 2.46 8.33 -1.70
CA SER A 31 1.96 9.69 -1.90
C SER A 31 0.48 9.68 -2.26
N ALA A 32 -0.28 10.59 -1.66
CA ALA A 32 -1.67 10.83 -2.00
C ALA A 32 -1.77 12.15 -2.77
N LYS A 33 -2.53 12.16 -3.88
CA LYS A 33 -2.78 13.38 -4.67
C LYS A 33 -4.27 13.62 -4.78
N SER A 34 -4.68 14.88 -4.66
CA SER A 34 -6.03 15.31 -4.99
C SER A 34 -6.15 15.40 -6.51
N GLY A 35 -7.27 14.95 -7.03
CA GLY A 35 -7.56 15.00 -8.46
C GLY A 35 -9.05 14.91 -8.71
N THR A 36 -9.44 15.19 -9.95
CA THR A 36 -10.78 14.95 -10.45
C THR A 36 -10.77 13.69 -11.30
N PHE A 37 -11.69 12.76 -10.98
CA PHE A 37 -11.74 11.44 -11.59
C PHE A 37 -13.13 11.15 -12.17
N GLY A 38 -13.14 10.39 -13.27
CA GLY A 38 -14.36 9.94 -13.95
C GLY A 38 -14.98 10.98 -14.89
N LEU A 39 -16.00 10.54 -15.63
CA LEU A 39 -16.74 11.34 -16.62
C LEU A 39 -17.42 12.58 -16.03
N TYR A 40 -17.69 12.57 -14.73
CA TYR A 40 -18.40 13.65 -14.01
C TYR A 40 -17.47 14.49 -13.14
N GLU A 41 -16.14 14.42 -13.35
CA GLU A 41 -15.14 15.23 -12.64
C GLU A 41 -15.36 15.22 -11.11
N THR A 42 -15.54 14.03 -10.54
CA THR A 42 -15.71 13.91 -9.10
C THR A 42 -14.36 14.09 -8.43
N LYS A 43 -14.27 15.06 -7.50
CA LYS A 43 -13.06 15.25 -6.69
C LYS A 43 -12.80 13.99 -5.86
N GLY A 44 -11.57 13.52 -5.90
CA GLY A 44 -11.15 12.33 -5.18
C GLY A 44 -9.69 12.40 -4.74
N CYS A 45 -9.29 11.37 -4.01
CA CYS A 45 -7.91 11.10 -3.66
C CYS A 45 -7.40 9.94 -4.51
N GLN A 46 -6.18 10.04 -5.02
CA GLN A 46 -5.47 8.92 -5.61
C GLN A 46 -4.20 8.67 -4.81
N THR A 47 -4.14 7.51 -4.17
CA THR A 47 -2.93 7.00 -3.53
C THR A 47 -2.04 6.31 -4.57
N THR A 48 -0.77 6.71 -4.61
CA THR A 48 0.27 6.08 -5.41
C THR A 48 1.33 5.52 -4.47
N ILE A 49 1.57 4.22 -4.59
CA ILE A 49 2.65 3.50 -3.92
C ILE A 49 3.75 3.26 -4.95
N THR A 50 4.96 3.72 -4.67
CA THR A 50 6.13 3.54 -5.55
C THR A 50 7.15 2.66 -4.85
N VAL A 51 7.59 1.61 -5.52
CA VAL A 51 8.64 0.71 -5.08
C VAL A 51 9.89 1.01 -5.91
N THR A 52 10.97 1.38 -5.23
CA THR A 52 12.25 1.69 -5.86
C THR A 52 13.26 0.61 -5.51
N GLU A 53 13.82 -0.05 -6.52
CA GLU A 53 14.89 -1.03 -6.40
C GLU A 53 16.17 -0.46 -7.01
N ARG A 54 17.33 -0.74 -6.41
CA ARG A 54 18.62 -0.40 -6.99
C ARG A 54 19.16 -1.60 -7.76
N MET A 55 19.25 -1.47 -9.07
CA MET A 55 19.69 -2.54 -9.97
C MET A 55 21.01 -2.17 -10.65
N GLU A 56 21.87 -3.16 -10.86
CA GLU A 56 23.05 -3.01 -11.69
C GLU A 56 22.71 -3.34 -13.15
N ILE A 57 22.79 -2.35 -14.03
CA ILE A 57 22.55 -2.50 -15.47
C ILE A 57 23.82 -2.07 -16.20
N ALA A 58 24.46 -3.03 -16.88
CA ALA A 58 25.70 -2.78 -17.63
C ALA A 58 26.81 -2.11 -16.79
N GLY A 59 27.01 -2.56 -15.54
CA GLY A 59 28.02 -2.01 -14.62
C GLY A 59 27.63 -0.67 -13.98
N MET A 60 26.44 -0.14 -14.26
CA MET A 60 25.93 1.07 -13.64
C MET A 60 24.85 0.75 -12.63
N ASN A 61 24.99 1.30 -11.43
CA ASN A 61 23.93 1.27 -10.42
C ASN A 61 22.85 2.28 -10.79
N LYS A 62 21.63 1.80 -11.04
CA LYS A 62 20.46 2.62 -11.38
C LYS A 62 19.31 2.32 -10.43
N ASP A 63 18.60 3.37 -10.05
CA ASP A 63 17.36 3.25 -9.29
C ASP A 63 16.20 3.06 -10.28
N VAL A 64 15.56 1.90 -10.21
CA VAL A 64 14.40 1.54 -11.01
C VAL A 64 13.17 1.67 -10.11
N SER A 65 12.22 2.52 -10.50
CA SER A 65 11.00 2.75 -9.73
C SER A 65 9.78 2.26 -10.49
N VAL A 66 8.91 1.52 -9.81
CA VAL A 66 7.66 1.01 -10.36
C VAL A 66 6.52 1.44 -9.44
N THR A 67 5.43 1.91 -10.03
CA THR A 67 4.19 2.17 -9.30
C THR A 67 3.48 0.84 -9.05
N LEU A 68 3.19 0.55 -7.79
CA LEU A 68 2.47 -0.64 -7.37
C LEU A 68 0.97 -0.44 -7.58
N PRO A 69 0.31 -1.23 -8.44
CA PRO A 69 -1.14 -1.25 -8.57
C PRO A 69 -1.81 -1.73 -7.26
N GLU A 70 -3.06 -1.31 -7.04
CA GLU A 70 -3.84 -1.72 -5.87
C GLU A 70 -4.06 -3.24 -5.79
N GLU A 71 -4.25 -3.88 -6.94
CA GLU A 71 -4.39 -5.34 -7.02
C GLU A 71 -3.15 -6.07 -6.51
N ASP A 72 -1.96 -5.55 -6.84
CA ASP A 72 -0.69 -6.10 -6.39
C ASP A 72 -0.45 -5.83 -4.90
N LEU A 73 -0.92 -4.70 -4.37
CA LEU A 73 -0.89 -4.45 -2.93
C LEU A 73 -1.61 -5.56 -2.15
N LYS A 74 -2.84 -5.91 -2.54
CA LYS A 74 -3.61 -6.97 -1.88
C LYS A 74 -2.91 -8.32 -2.01
N ARG A 75 -2.36 -8.63 -3.20
CA ARG A 75 -1.62 -9.86 -3.45
C ARG A 75 -0.37 -9.97 -2.58
N ASN A 76 0.42 -8.91 -2.50
CA ASN A 76 1.66 -8.87 -1.72
C ASN A 76 1.39 -9.06 -0.22
N LEU A 77 0.37 -8.37 0.32
CA LEU A 77 -0.03 -8.52 1.71
C LEU A 77 -0.54 -9.94 2.00
N THR A 78 -1.34 -10.52 1.10
CA THR A 78 -1.82 -11.90 1.23
C THR A 78 -0.65 -12.88 1.31
N ALA A 79 0.34 -12.74 0.43
CA ALA A 79 1.52 -13.60 0.42
C ALA A 79 2.39 -13.42 1.69
N LEU A 80 2.55 -12.18 2.17
CA LEU A 80 3.29 -11.90 3.40
C LEU A 80 2.61 -12.51 4.63
N PHE A 81 1.30 -12.31 4.80
CA PHE A 81 0.57 -12.81 5.97
C PHE A 81 0.38 -14.34 5.96
N ALA A 82 0.42 -14.97 4.78
CA ALA A 82 0.45 -16.43 4.68
C ALA A 82 1.69 -17.05 5.36
N LEU A 83 2.83 -16.34 5.40
CA LEU A 83 4.02 -16.79 6.15
C LEU A 83 3.79 -16.88 7.66
N TYR A 84 2.74 -16.23 8.16
CA TYR A 84 2.36 -16.15 9.56
C TYR A 84 1.07 -16.92 9.87
N ASP A 85 0.66 -17.83 8.98
CA ASP A 85 -0.58 -18.62 9.09
C ASP A 85 -1.86 -17.77 9.14
N PHE A 86 -1.88 -16.62 8.44
CA PHE A 86 -3.06 -15.78 8.29
C PHE A 86 -3.47 -15.62 6.82
N ASP A 87 -4.78 -15.67 6.57
CA ASP A 87 -5.41 -15.35 5.30
C ASP A 87 -5.94 -13.89 5.31
N VAL A 88 -5.62 -13.13 4.26
CA VAL A 88 -6.15 -11.76 4.07
C VAL A 88 -7.50 -11.83 3.33
N LYS A 89 -8.57 -11.34 3.95
CA LYS A 89 -9.92 -11.25 3.33
C LYS A 89 -10.16 -9.93 2.64
N GLY A 90 -9.62 -8.85 3.20
CA GLY A 90 -9.81 -7.49 2.73
C GLY A 90 -8.64 -6.61 3.13
N VAL A 91 -8.39 -5.61 2.30
CA VAL A 91 -7.43 -4.53 2.55
C VAL A 91 -8.18 -3.26 2.22
N ASP A 92 -8.36 -2.41 3.22
CA ASP A 92 -8.99 -1.10 3.06
C ASP A 92 -7.91 -0.03 3.21
N ILE A 93 -7.83 0.87 2.22
CA ILE A 93 -6.89 1.99 2.25
C ILE A 93 -7.57 3.16 2.96
N ASP A 94 -6.93 3.70 4.00
CA ASP A 94 -7.38 4.93 4.67
C ASP A 94 -6.74 6.14 3.98
N ASP A 95 -7.37 6.56 2.88
CA ASP A 95 -7.05 7.77 2.14
C ASP A 95 -8.28 8.65 1.90
N GLY A 96 -8.03 9.91 1.57
CA GLY A 96 -9.12 10.85 1.38
C GLY A 96 -8.66 12.28 1.17
N LEU A 97 -9.64 13.18 1.13
CA LEU A 97 -9.44 14.62 1.07
C LEU A 97 -9.82 15.21 2.42
N SER A 98 -8.89 15.92 3.04
CA SER A 98 -9.19 16.80 4.17
C SER A 98 -9.29 18.24 3.67
N SER A 99 -10.25 18.98 4.21
CA SER A 99 -10.39 20.41 3.96
C SER A 99 -9.89 21.17 5.18
N HIS A 100 -9.08 22.18 4.95
CA HIS A 100 -8.76 23.15 5.98
C HIS A 100 -8.77 24.56 5.41
N TRP A 101 -9.01 25.53 6.29
CA TRP A 101 -8.94 26.94 5.92
C TRP A 101 -7.48 27.40 5.94
N GLU A 102 -7.05 28.06 4.87
CA GLU A 102 -5.78 28.78 4.80
C GLU A 102 -6.06 30.27 4.57
N GLY A 103 -5.19 31.14 5.08
CA GLY A 103 -5.30 32.60 4.96
C GLY A 103 -5.55 33.30 6.29
N TYR A 104 -5.74 34.62 6.23
CA TYR A 104 -6.05 35.45 7.40
C TYR A 104 -7.01 36.58 6.98
N GLY A 105 -8.13 36.74 7.69
CA GLY A 105 -9.12 37.77 7.40
C GLY A 105 -9.85 37.52 6.07
N MET A 106 -9.93 38.52 5.19
CA MET A 106 -10.69 38.40 3.93
C MET A 106 -10.06 37.50 2.86
N MET A 107 -8.87 36.93 3.13
CA MET A 107 -8.20 35.97 2.23
C MET A 107 -8.36 34.51 2.69
N GLU A 108 -9.20 34.26 3.71
CA GLU A 108 -9.52 32.90 4.12
C GLU A 108 -10.22 32.13 3.00
N HIS A 109 -9.65 31.00 2.62
CA HIS A 109 -10.20 30.11 1.62
C HIS A 109 -9.99 28.66 2.03
N GLN A 110 -10.91 27.79 1.63
CA GLN A 110 -10.85 26.37 1.90
C GLN A 110 -9.90 25.69 0.90
N VAL A 111 -8.87 25.02 1.41
CA VAL A 111 -7.89 24.25 0.64
C VAL A 111 -8.10 22.77 0.92
N GLU A 112 -8.13 21.97 -0.15
CA GLU A 112 -8.21 20.52 -0.07
C GLU A 112 -6.82 19.90 -0.12
N ARG A 113 -6.54 19.03 0.85
CA ARG A 113 -5.29 18.28 0.95
C ARG A 113 -5.59 16.79 0.93
N ALA A 114 -4.97 16.09 -0.02
CA ALA A 114 -5.01 14.64 -0.04
C ALA A 114 -4.15 14.05 1.08
N TYR A 115 -4.66 13.00 1.73
CA TYR A 115 -3.94 12.28 2.77
C TYR A 115 -3.96 10.78 2.53
N PHE A 116 -2.97 10.10 3.10
CA PHE A 116 -2.92 8.65 3.27
C PHE A 116 -2.44 8.38 4.69
N ASN A 117 -3.31 7.78 5.51
CA ASN A 117 -3.01 7.49 6.90
C ASN A 117 -2.45 6.07 7.08
N GLY A 118 -2.83 5.13 6.22
CA GLY A 118 -2.44 3.75 6.35
C GLY A 118 -3.38 2.77 5.65
N ILE A 119 -3.30 1.51 6.07
CA ILE A 119 -4.17 0.42 5.61
C ILE A 119 -4.79 -0.32 6.78
N THR A 120 -5.99 -0.85 6.57
CA THR A 120 -6.64 -1.80 7.47
C THR A 120 -6.68 -3.15 6.78
N VAL A 121 -6.16 -4.19 7.44
CA VAL A 121 -6.10 -5.55 6.91
C VAL A 121 -7.01 -6.46 7.73
N ASN A 122 -7.93 -7.13 7.04
CA ASN A 122 -8.84 -8.11 7.62
C ASN A 122 -8.24 -9.51 7.49
N LEU A 123 -7.82 -10.07 8.62
CA LEU A 123 -7.10 -11.35 8.74
C LEU A 123 -8.01 -12.44 9.33
N GLU A 124 -7.95 -13.64 8.77
CA GLU A 124 -8.49 -14.87 9.35
C GLU A 124 -7.34 -15.85 9.59
N LYS A 125 -7.40 -16.65 10.66
CA LYS A 125 -6.39 -17.69 10.85
C LYS A 125 -6.55 -18.72 9.74
N ALA A 126 -5.47 -19.02 9.02
CA ALA A 126 -5.51 -19.99 7.94
C ALA A 126 -5.96 -21.34 8.51
N LYS A 127 -7.06 -21.90 7.99
CA LYS A 127 -7.42 -23.28 8.33
C LYS A 127 -6.32 -24.16 7.78
N GLN A 128 -5.60 -24.88 8.65
CA GLN A 128 -4.67 -25.93 8.22
C GLN A 128 -5.40 -26.80 7.20
N LYS A 129 -5.02 -26.70 5.92
CA LYS A 129 -5.37 -27.74 4.97
C LYS A 129 -4.60 -28.95 5.46
N ASN A 130 -5.28 -29.84 6.17
CA ASN A 130 -4.86 -31.23 6.29
C ASN A 130 -4.70 -31.74 4.86
N LEU A 131 -3.49 -31.62 4.32
CA LEU A 131 -3.02 -32.40 3.19
C LEU A 131 -3.01 -33.82 3.70
N GLY A 132 -4.18 -34.46 3.60
CA GLY A 132 -4.34 -35.88 3.78
C GLY A 132 -3.29 -36.54 2.91
N MET A 133 -2.39 -37.24 3.59
CA MET A 133 -1.49 -38.23 3.00
C MET A 133 -2.25 -39.05 1.97
N TYR A 134 -2.04 -38.78 0.69
CA TYR A 134 -2.26 -39.79 -0.34
C TYR A 134 -0.98 -40.61 -0.44
N TYR A 135 -0.86 -41.58 0.46
CA TYR A 135 -0.13 -42.80 0.17
C TYR A 135 -1.06 -43.67 -0.70
N ARG A 136 -0.71 -43.84 -1.96
CA ARG A 136 -0.79 -45.11 -2.68
C ARG A 136 -0.01 -45.06 -3.97
#